data_AF-A0A0F9GPH7-F1
#
_entry.id   AF-A0A0F9GPH7-F1
#
_cell.length_a   1.000
_cell.length_b   1.000
_cell.length_c   1.000
_cell.angle_alpha   90.00
_cell.angle_beta   90.00
_cell.angle_gamma   90.00
#
_symmetry.space_group_name_H-M   'P 1'
#
loop_
_entity.id
_entity.type
_entity.pdbx_description
1 polymer ?
#
loop_
_entity_poly.entity_id
_entity_poly.type
_entity_poly.pdbx_seq_one_letter_code
_entity_poly.pdbx_strand_id
1 'polypeptide(L)'
;MIDIRKLLDGWKIEYATTGSNVAKGNVNVKCPMCGMADKSEHMGIKLSNGIWGCWRNKAHRGSNLAYLLQSLLEISYTEAKRLVGDDVTKVDEDALEQ
;
A
#
# COMPACT_ATOMS: atom_id res chain seq x y z
N MET A 1 -3.23 15.76 -0.93
CA MET A 1 -2.21 14.82 -0.38
C MET A 1 -2.96 13.54 -0.16
N ILE A 2 -2.57 12.45 -0.81
CA ILE A 2 -3.34 11.20 -0.77
C ILE A 2 -3.53 10.69 0.66
N ASP A 3 -4.77 10.35 1.00
CA ASP A 3 -5.08 9.65 2.25
C ASP A 3 -4.91 8.14 2.05
N ILE A 4 -3.74 7.62 2.41
CA ILE A 4 -3.37 6.21 2.24
C ILE A 4 -4.37 5.30 2.96
N ARG A 5 -4.92 5.71 4.11
CA ARG A 5 -5.88 4.88 4.85
C ARG A 5 -7.18 4.72 4.06
N LYS A 6 -7.74 5.83 3.57
CA LYS A 6 -8.94 5.79 2.72
C LYS A 6 -8.74 4.97 1.46
N LEU A 7 -7.55 5.05 0.85
CA LEU A 7 -7.23 4.21 -0.30
C LEU A 7 -7.23 2.73 0.08
N LEU A 8 -6.56 2.34 1.16
CA LEU A 8 -6.53 0.95 1.60
C LEU A 8 -7.93 0.44 1.99
N ASP A 9 -8.71 1.27 2.68
CA ASP A 9 -10.10 0.97 3.05
C ASP A 9 -10.98 0.76 1.81
N GLY A 10 -10.85 1.64 0.80
CA GLY A 10 -11.62 1.55 -0.45
C GLY A 10 -11.32 0.30 -1.26
N TRP A 11 -10.07 -0.18 -1.20
CA TRP A 11 -9.63 -1.41 -1.85
C TRP A 11 -9.72 -2.66 -0.95
N LYS A 12 -10.31 -2.52 0.24
CA LYS A 12 -10.45 -3.60 1.24
C LYS A 12 -9.12 -4.30 1.58
N ILE A 13 -8.02 -3.56 1.56
CA ILE A 13 -6.70 -4.08 1.93
C ILE A 13 -6.59 -4.05 3.45
N GLU A 14 -6.31 -5.19 4.06
CA GLU A 14 -6.04 -5.25 5.50
C GLU A 14 -4.73 -4.53 5.84
N TYR A 15 -4.78 -3.64 6.84
CA TYR A 15 -3.60 -2.95 7.35
C TYR A 15 -3.61 -2.82 8.87
N ALA A 16 -2.42 -2.88 9.46
CA ALA A 16 -2.20 -2.64 10.87
C ALA A 16 -1.84 -1.16 11.11
N THR A 17 -2.50 -0.55 12.09
CA THR A 17 -2.22 0.83 12.55
C THR A 17 -1.47 0.87 13.88
N THR A 18 -1.39 -0.27 14.56
CA THR A 18 -0.72 -0.47 15.86
C THR A 18 -0.05 -1.84 15.89
N GLY A 19 0.94 -2.01 16.77
CA GLY A 19 1.66 -3.28 16.96
C GLY A 19 3.18 -3.13 16.87
N SER A 20 3.91 -4.20 17.23
CA SER A 20 5.37 -4.20 17.30
C SER A 20 6.06 -3.88 15.97
N ASN A 21 5.37 -4.13 14.85
CA ASN A 21 5.88 -3.87 13.50
C ASN A 21 5.44 -2.51 12.93
N VAL A 22 4.53 -1.79 13.60
CA VAL A 22 3.97 -0.54 13.10
C VAL A 22 4.69 0.64 13.74
N ALA A 23 5.49 1.35 12.95
CA ALA A 23 6.11 2.59 13.39
C ALA A 23 5.08 3.72 13.53
N LYS A 24 5.29 4.65 14.46
CA LYS A 24 4.40 5.80 14.67
C LYS A 24 4.29 6.63 13.39
N GLY A 25 3.06 6.87 12.92
CA GLY A 25 2.79 7.60 11.68
C GLY A 25 2.88 6.76 10.41
N ASN A 26 3.04 5.44 10.56
CA ASN A 26 2.96 4.48 9.47
C ASN A 26 1.68 3.64 9.60
N VAL A 27 1.35 2.96 8.51
CA VAL A 27 0.49 1.78 8.50
C VAL A 27 1.29 0.63 7.93
N ASN A 28 1.00 -0.60 8.36
CA ASN A 28 1.63 -1.77 7.77
C ASN A 28 0.62 -2.62 7.02
N VAL A 29 1.02 -3.13 5.86
CA VAL A 29 0.26 -4.11 5.07
C VAL A 29 1.10 -5.37 4.91
N LYS A 30 0.52 -6.44 4.35
CA LYS A 30 1.30 -7.57 3.85
C LYS A 30 2.15 -7.12 2.67
N CYS A 31 3.41 -7.54 2.66
CA CYS A 31 4.36 -7.19 1.61
C CYS A 31 4.03 -7.95 0.31
N PRO A 32 3.58 -7.26 -0.77
CA PRO A 32 3.25 -7.95 -2.02
C PRO A 32 4.49 -8.58 -2.68
N MET A 33 5.67 -7.98 -2.49
CA MET A 33 6.94 -8.51 -3.01
C MET A 33 7.45 -9.75 -2.25
N CYS A 34 7.05 -9.93 -0.98
CA CYS A 34 7.33 -11.16 -0.25
C CYS A 34 6.25 -12.23 -0.51
N GLY A 35 5.06 -11.83 -0.95
CA GLY A 35 3.92 -12.72 -1.16
C GLY A 35 3.62 -13.56 0.07
N MET A 36 3.41 -14.86 -0.14
CA MET A 36 3.10 -15.85 0.91
C MET A 36 4.20 -16.02 1.96
N ALA A 37 5.41 -15.54 1.68
CA ALA A 37 6.50 -15.61 2.64
C ALA A 37 6.35 -14.55 3.75
N ASP A 38 5.48 -13.56 3.57
CA ASP A 38 5.10 -12.60 4.60
C ASP A 38 3.89 -13.09 5.39
N LYS A 39 4.13 -13.69 6.56
CA LYS A 39 3.07 -14.25 7.42
C LYS A 39 2.34 -13.20 8.27
N SER A 40 2.75 -11.94 8.20
CA SER A 40 2.20 -10.82 8.98
C SER A 40 2.36 -9.52 8.19
N GLU A 41 1.94 -8.39 8.76
CA GLU A 41 2.00 -7.08 8.12
C GLU A 41 3.39 -6.44 8.34
N HIS A 42 4.39 -6.85 7.55
CA HIS A 42 5.76 -6.31 7.66
C HIS A 42 6.05 -5.18 6.68
N MET A 43 5.17 -4.84 5.74
CA MET A 43 5.37 -3.73 4.81
C MET A 43 4.85 -2.43 5.41
N GLY A 44 5.73 -1.62 5.99
CA GLY A 44 5.38 -0.31 6.52
C GLY A 44 5.31 0.75 5.44
N ILE A 45 4.28 1.60 5.50
CA ILE A 45 4.04 2.74 4.61
C ILE A 45 3.89 3.99 5.47
N LYS A 46 4.73 5.00 5.23
CA LYS A 46 4.70 6.25 5.97
C LYS A 46 3.63 7.18 5.43
N LEU A 47 2.66 7.53 6.27
CA LEU A 47 1.48 8.31 5.86
C LEU A 47 1.83 9.72 5.37
N SER A 48 2.93 10.30 5.87
CA SER A 48 3.29 11.69 5.54
C SER A 48 3.87 11.87 4.14
N ASN A 49 4.50 10.85 3.57
CA ASN A 49 5.27 10.99 2.32
C ASN A 49 5.28 9.75 1.43
N GLY A 50 4.55 8.69 1.79
CA GLY A 50 4.44 7.48 0.99
C GLY A 50 5.72 6.66 0.89
N ILE A 51 6.77 6.95 1.69
CA ILE A 51 7.95 6.08 1.77
C ILE A 51 7.54 4.77 2.41
N TRP A 52 8.00 3.66 1.84
CA TRP A 52 7.62 2.33 2.28
C TRP A 52 8.84 1.40 2.39
N GLY A 53 8.69 0.38 3.23
CA GLY A 53 9.74 -0.61 3.45
C GLY A 53 9.26 -1.83 4.23
N CYS A 54 9.74 -2.99 3.83
CA CYS A 54 9.49 -4.25 4.49
C CYS A 54 10.50 -4.49 5.63
N TRP A 55 10.00 -4.82 6.82
CA TRP A 55 10.84 -5.23 7.95
C TRP A 55 11.52 -6.59 7.74
N ARG A 56 10.93 -7.45 6.90
CA ARG A 56 11.45 -8.80 6.61
C ARG A 56 12.58 -8.81 5.58
N ASN A 57 12.41 -8.07 4.48
CA ASN A 57 13.40 -8.00 3.42
C ASN A 57 13.77 -6.55 3.12
N LYS A 58 15.02 -6.19 3.45
CA LYS A 58 15.57 -4.85 3.18
C LYS A 58 15.66 -4.54 1.69
N ALA A 59 15.54 -5.50 0.77
CA ALA A 59 15.43 -5.18 -0.65
C ALA A 59 14.07 -4.57 -1.02
N HIS A 60 13.02 -4.83 -0.25
CA HIS A 60 11.65 -4.38 -0.53
C HIS A 60 11.37 -3.05 0.14
N ARG A 61 11.88 -1.96 -0.43
CA ARG A 61 11.67 -0.59 0.06
C ARG A 61 11.74 0.39 -1.09
N GLY A 62 11.11 1.55 -0.93
CA GLY A 62 11.11 2.58 -1.95
C GLY A 62 10.41 3.86 -1.50
N SER A 63 10.58 4.91 -2.31
CA SER A 63 9.90 6.19 -2.14
C SER A 63 8.77 6.39 -3.16
N ASN A 64 8.69 5.55 -4.18
CA ASN A 64 7.63 5.61 -5.19
C ASN A 64 6.41 4.81 -4.69
N LEU A 65 5.43 5.52 -4.12
CA LEU A 65 4.21 4.90 -3.62
C LEU A 65 3.40 4.20 -4.72
N ALA A 66 3.38 4.75 -5.95
CA ALA A 66 2.66 4.14 -7.07
C ALA A 66 3.21 2.75 -7.42
N TYR A 67 4.53 2.54 -7.28
CA TYR A 67 5.12 1.21 -7.49
C TYR A 67 4.64 0.20 -6.45
N LEU A 68 4.51 0.61 -5.18
CA LEU A 68 3.94 -0.26 -4.16
C LEU A 68 2.48 -0.57 -4.43
N LEU A 69 1.68 0.45 -4.76
CA LEU A 69 0.25 0.29 -5.03
C LEU A 69 0.00 -0.60 -6.25
N GLN A 70 0.83 -0.49 -7.29
CA GLN A 70 0.78 -1.39 -8.44
C GLN A 70 0.85 -2.86 -8.01
N SER A 71 1.83 -3.21 -7.16
CA SER A 71 1.99 -4.59 -6.68
C SER A 71 0.96 -4.99 -5.63
N LEU A 72 0.46 -4.05 -4.83
CA LEU A 72 -0.48 -4.32 -3.75
C LEU A 72 -1.92 -4.49 -4.24
N LEU A 73 -2.30 -3.72 -5.25
CA LEU A 73 -3.67 -3.67 -5.80
C LEU A 73 -3.79 -4.43 -7.13
N GLU A 74 -2.68 -4.97 -7.64
CA GLU A 74 -2.62 -5.69 -8.92
C GLU A 74 -3.12 -4.88 -10.12
N ILE A 75 -2.91 -3.56 -10.08
CA ILE A 75 -3.28 -2.61 -11.15
C ILE A 75 -2.09 -2.24 -12.01
N SER A 76 -2.34 -1.55 -13.13
CA SER A 76 -1.27 -0.97 -13.95
C SER A 76 -0.52 0.15 -13.21
N TYR A 77 0.76 0.36 -13.53
CA TYR A 77 1.53 1.47 -12.96
C TYR A 77 0.93 2.84 -13.28
N THR A 78 0.31 2.98 -14.47
CA THR A 78 -0.40 4.19 -14.87
C THR A 78 -1.58 4.48 -13.94
N GLU A 79 -2.35 3.44 -13.60
CA GLU A 79 -3.48 3.57 -12.69
C GLU A 79 -3.03 3.86 -11.26
N ALA A 80 -1.99 3.18 -10.78
CA ALA A 80 -1.39 3.48 -9.50
C ALA A 80 -0.86 4.93 -9.42
N LYS A 81 -0.27 5.43 -10.50
CA LYS A 81 0.15 6.84 -10.60
C LYS A 81 -1.02 7.81 -10.53
N ARG A 82 -2.16 7.48 -11.14
CA ARG A 82 -3.39 8.27 -11.01
C ARG A 82 -3.84 8.30 -9.57
N LEU A 83 -3.94 7.16 -8.89
CA LEU A 83 -4.32 7.11 -7.47
C LEU A 83 -3.42 7.95 -6.56
N VAL A 84 -2.11 8.01 -6.84
CA VAL A 84 -1.17 8.86 -6.08
C VAL A 84 -1.32 10.34 -6.41
N GLY A 85 -1.65 10.67 -7.66
CA GLY A 85 -1.83 12.05 -8.13
C GLY A 85 -3.23 12.62 -7.87
N ASP A 86 -4.24 11.77 -7.71
CA ASP A 86 -5.66 12.12 -7.59
C ASP A 86 -6.14 11.95 -6.14
N ASP A 87 -7.03 12.84 -5.71
CA ASP A 87 -7.67 12.73 -4.39
C ASP A 87 -8.80 11.69 -4.52
N VAL A 88 -8.48 10.43 -4.16
CA VAL A 88 -9.31 9.24 -4.36
C VAL A 88 -10.73 9.45 -3.79
N THR A 89 -11.64 9.90 -4.64
CA THR A 89 -13.08 10.07 -4.36
C THR A 89 -13.96 9.31 -5.35
N LYS A 90 -13.35 8.60 -6.30
CA LYS A 90 -14.04 7.80 -7.32
C LYS A 90 -13.27 6.50 -7.52
N VAL A 91 -13.69 5.45 -6.83
CA VAL A 91 -13.40 4.09 -7.29
C VAL A 91 -14.60 3.69 -8.14
N ASP A 92 -14.43 3.73 -9.46
CA ASP A 92 -15.40 3.18 -10.40
C ASP A 92 -15.51 1.67 -10.16
N GLU A 93 -16.73 1.17 -10.02
CA GLU A 93 -17.10 -0.17 -9.55
C GLU A 93 -16.80 -1.31 -10.57
N ASP A 94 -15.97 -1.08 -11.58
CA ASP A 94 -15.92 -1.94 -12.79
C ASP A 94 -14.68 -2.86 -12.91
N ALA A 95 -13.86 -3.00 -11.85
CA ALA A 95 -12.59 -3.74 -11.93
C ALA A 95 -12.59 -5.17 -11.34
N LEU A 96 -13.76 -5.77 -11.10
CA LEU A 96 -13.87 -7.12 -10.50
C LEU A 96 -14.70 -8.11 -11.33
N GLU A 97 -14.48 -8.18 -12.64
CA GLU A 97 -14.88 -9.36 -13.44
C GLU A 97 -13.81 -9.70 -14.48
N GLN A 98 -12.94 -10.67 -14.14
CA GLN A 98 -12.34 -11.61 -15.09
C GLN A 98 -12.26 -13.00 -14.47
#